data_AF-A0A932ILG2-F1
#
_entry.id   AF-A0A932ILG2-F1
#
_cell.length_a   1.000
_cell.length_b   1.000
_cell.length_c   1.000
_cell.angle_alpha   90.00
_cell.angle_beta   90.00
_cell.angle_gamma   90.00
#
_symmetry.space_group_name_H-M   'P 1'
#
loop_
_entity.id
_entity.type
_entity.pdbx_description
1 polymer ?
#
loop_
_entity_poly.entity_id
_entity_poly.type
_entity_poly.pdbx_seq_one_letter_code
_entity_poly.pdbx_strand_id
1 'polypeptide(L)'
;MIWSIPNFLSLLRVASVPVVVALIWPGIENRFTCFWAMIVYAVAGFTDMFDGMVARRTNSVTVLGKFLDPLSDKLFYLVVMVALLQLQGPRVPAWLVMVVLTREMTITGLRSIAMSEGIVIAA
;
A
#
# COMPACT_ATOMS: atom_id res chain seq x y z
N MET A 1 -15.14 -17.13 9.39
CA MET A 1 -15.70 -17.00 8.03
C MET A 1 -14.75 -16.10 7.24
N ILE A 2 -14.12 -16.64 6.18
CA ILE A 2 -12.98 -16.01 5.48
C ILE A 2 -13.42 -14.82 4.59
N TRP A 3 -14.70 -14.77 4.23
CA TRP A 3 -15.27 -13.81 3.29
C TRP A 3 -16.05 -12.71 4.01
N SER A 4 -15.39 -11.58 4.25
CA SER A 4 -16.02 -10.32 4.58
C SER A 4 -15.73 -9.32 3.45
N ILE A 5 -16.65 -8.40 3.18
CA ILE A 5 -16.48 -7.35 2.16
C ILE A 5 -15.13 -6.62 2.32
N PRO A 6 -14.70 -6.21 3.54
CA PRO A 6 -13.41 -5.55 3.74
C PRO A 6 -12.19 -6.41 3.37
N ASN A 7 -12.25 -7.72 3.61
CA ASN A 7 -11.15 -8.62 3.23
C ASN A 7 -11.01 -8.71 1.71
N PHE A 8 -12.12 -8.75 0.97
CA PHE A 8 -12.09 -8.84 -0.48
C PHE A 8 -11.48 -7.59 -1.11
N LEU A 9 -11.82 -6.40 -0.59
CA LEU A 9 -11.30 -5.14 -1.12
C LEU A 9 -9.81 -4.94 -0.73
N SER A 10 -9.40 -5.35 0.47
CA SER A 10 -7.97 -5.40 0.85
C SER A 10 -7.17 -6.33 -0.06
N LEU A 11 -7.71 -7.51 -0.36
CA LEU A 11 -7.11 -8.46 -1.30
C LEU A 11 -7.01 -7.86 -2.71
N LEU A 12 -8.05 -7.15 -3.15
CA LEU A 12 -8.09 -6.46 -4.44
C LEU A 12 -7.01 -5.37 -4.52
N ARG A 13 -6.74 -4.65 -3.43
CA ARG A 13 -5.64 -3.68 -3.36
C ARG A 13 -4.28 -4.35 -3.47
N VAL A 14 -4.05 -5.44 -2.76
CA VAL A 14 -2.80 -6.21 -2.89
C VAL A 14 -2.65 -6.73 -4.32
N ALA A 15 -3.74 -7.18 -4.94
CA ALA A 15 -3.76 -7.65 -6.32
C ALA A 15 -3.58 -6.52 -7.36
N SER A 16 -3.93 -5.26 -7.04
CA SER A 16 -3.73 -4.13 -7.94
C SER A 16 -2.27 -3.66 -7.99
N VAL A 17 -1.46 -3.94 -6.96
CA VAL A 17 -0.04 -3.59 -6.93
C VAL A 17 0.74 -4.20 -8.12
N PRO A 18 0.71 -5.52 -8.37
CA PRO A 18 1.34 -6.11 -9.56
C PRO A 18 0.85 -5.50 -10.87
N VAL A 19 -0.44 -5.17 -10.96
CA VAL A 19 -1.05 -4.57 -12.16
C VAL A 19 -0.47 -3.18 -12.41
N VAL A 20 -0.36 -2.34 -11.38
CA VAL A 20 0.25 -1.01 -11.49
C VAL A 20 1.72 -1.14 -11.92
N VAL A 21 2.48 -2.04 -11.29
CA VAL A 21 3.90 -2.28 -11.63
C VAL A 21 4.06 -2.74 -13.08
N ALA A 22 3.20 -3.64 -13.55
CA ALA A 22 3.24 -4.12 -14.94
C ALA A 22 2.96 -3.01 -15.96
N LEU A 23 2.06 -2.06 -15.64
CA LEU A 23 1.73 -0.93 -16.52
C LEU A 23 2.85 0.11 -16.64
N ILE A 24 3.71 0.22 -15.62
CA ILE A 24 4.84 1.16 -15.57
C ILE A 24 6.19 0.47 -15.81
N TRP A 25 6.17 -0.81 -16.20
CA TRP A 25 7.39 -1.59 -16.37
C TRP A 25 8.24 -1.09 -17.54
N PRO A 26 9.59 -1.06 -17.40
CA PRO A 26 10.49 -0.63 -18.47
C PRO A 26 10.31 -1.42 -19.76
N GLY A 27 10.08 -0.73 -20.88
CA GLY A 27 9.72 -1.28 -22.19
C GLY A 27 8.22 -1.28 -22.50
N ILE A 28 7.34 -1.10 -21.50
CA ILE A 28 5.88 -1.03 -21.66
C ILE A 28 5.37 0.39 -21.39
N GLU A 29 6.13 1.19 -20.64
CA GLU A 29 5.76 2.52 -20.21
C GLU A 29 5.54 3.46 -21.41
N ASN A 30 4.31 3.94 -21.51
CA ASN A 30 3.88 4.94 -22.46
C ASN A 30 2.96 5.92 -21.74
N ARG A 31 2.71 7.10 -22.34
CA ARG A 31 1.85 8.12 -21.72
C ARG A 31 0.44 7.58 -21.38
N PHE A 32 -0.08 6.67 -22.20
CA PHE A 32 -1.35 5.98 -21.95
C PHE A 32 -1.26 4.97 -20.80
N THR A 33 -0.23 4.12 -20.74
CA THR A 33 -0.11 3.10 -19.68
C THR A 33 0.16 3.74 -18.33
N CYS A 34 0.99 4.79 -18.27
CA CYS A 34 1.21 5.58 -17.06
C CYS A 34 -0.07 6.28 -16.58
N PHE A 35 -0.91 6.77 -17.50
CA PHE A 35 -2.20 7.36 -17.14
C PHE A 35 -3.16 6.32 -16.54
N TRP A 36 -3.24 5.13 -17.14
CA TRP A 36 -4.03 4.02 -16.58
C TRP A 36 -3.47 3.53 -15.24
N ALA A 37 -2.15 3.44 -15.10
CA ALA A 37 -1.50 3.09 -13.84
C ALA A 37 -1.87 4.08 -12.72
N MET A 38 -1.88 5.38 -13.04
CA MET A 38 -2.33 6.43 -12.11
C MET A 38 -3.80 6.25 -11.71
N ILE A 39 -4.70 5.94 -12.66
CA ILE A 39 -6.11 5.69 -12.36
C ILE A 39 -6.27 4.46 -11.47
N VAL A 40 -5.64 3.34 -11.82
CA VAL A 40 -5.72 2.09 -11.03
C VAL A 40 -5.19 2.32 -9.62
N TYR A 41 -4.06 3.02 -9.49
CA TYR A 41 -3.48 3.40 -8.21
C TYR A 41 -4.44 4.30 -7.41
N ALA A 42 -4.98 5.36 -8.01
CA ALA A 42 -5.92 6.25 -7.34
C ALA A 42 -7.17 5.50 -6.86
N VAL A 43 -7.79 4.71 -7.73
CA VAL A 43 -8.98 3.92 -7.39
C VAL A 43 -8.66 2.94 -6.26
N ALA A 44 -7.56 2.18 -6.36
CA ALA A 44 -7.17 1.22 -5.33
C ALA A 44 -6.90 1.87 -3.96
N GLY A 45 -6.34 3.09 -3.94
CA GLY A 45 -6.18 3.88 -2.72
C GLY A 45 -7.52 4.38 -2.15
N PHE A 46 -8.44 4.82 -3.01
CA PHE A 46 -9.79 5.23 -2.57
C PHE A 46 -10.60 4.07 -2.00
N THR A 47 -10.39 2.85 -2.49
CA THR A 47 -11.04 1.64 -1.95
C THR A 47 -10.75 1.44 -0.46
N ASP A 48 -9.58 1.84 0.03
CA ASP A 48 -9.21 1.78 1.46
C ASP A 48 -10.10 2.60 2.37
N MET A 49 -10.37 3.83 1.96
CA MET A 49 -11.21 4.74 2.74
C MET A 49 -12.62 4.17 2.90
N PHE A 50 -13.13 3.49 1.87
CA PHE A 50 -14.42 2.83 1.89
C PHE A 50 -14.42 1.59 2.79
N ASP A 51 -13.37 0.77 2.74
CA ASP A 51 -13.24 -0.42 3.59
C ASP A 51 -13.19 -0.09 5.07
N GLY A 52 -12.39 0.92 5.43
CA GLY A 52 -12.27 1.39 6.81
C GLY A 52 -13.58 1.96 7.36
N MET A 53 -14.49 2.45 6.52
CA MET A 53 -15.83 2.89 6.92
C MET A 53 -16.82 1.73 7.05
N VAL A 54 -16.79 0.78 6.10
CA VAL A 54 -17.71 -0.37 6.10
C VAL A 54 -17.35 -1.34 7.23
N ALA A 55 -16.07 -1.61 7.46
CA ALA A 55 -15.60 -2.49 8.54
C ALA A 55 -15.97 -1.95 9.93
N ARG A 56 -15.88 -0.63 10.14
CA ARG A 56 -16.31 0.03 11.39
C ARG A 56 -17.81 -0.08 11.64
N ARG A 57 -18.63 -0.13 10.59
CA ARG A 57 -20.09 -0.24 10.72
C ARG A 57 -20.61 -1.68 10.84
N THR A 58 -19.86 -2.68 10.37
CA THR A 58 -20.35 -4.06 10.29
C THR A 58 -19.79 -5.01 11.37
N ASN A 59 -18.94 -4.55 12.29
CA ASN A 59 -18.30 -5.37 13.35
C ASN A 59 -17.66 -6.68 12.85
N SER A 60 -17.44 -6.81 11.54
CA SER A 60 -17.01 -8.02 10.87
C SER A 60 -15.49 -8.02 10.77
N VAL A 61 -14.84 -8.10 11.93
CA VAL A 61 -13.39 -8.06 12.05
C VAL A 61 -12.86 -9.50 12.03
N THR A 62 -12.11 -9.85 10.99
CA THR A 62 -11.47 -11.17 10.88
C THR A 62 -9.98 -11.08 11.22
N VAL A 63 -9.39 -12.16 11.72
CA VAL A 63 -7.95 -12.24 12.04
C VAL A 63 -7.08 -12.00 10.79
N LEU A 64 -7.52 -12.52 9.65
CA LEU A 64 -6.86 -12.35 8.35
C LEU A 64 -6.92 -10.89 7.86
N GLY A 65 -8.07 -10.23 8.00
CA GLY A 65 -8.23 -8.81 7.66
C GLY A 65 -7.33 -7.91 8.50
N LYS A 66 -7.27 -8.11 9.83
CA LYS A 66 -6.36 -7.35 10.71
C LYS A 66 -4.89 -7.45 10.31
N PHE A 67 -4.48 -8.57 9.70
CA PHE A 67 -3.12 -8.76 9.21
C PHE A 67 -2.93 -8.16 7.80
N LEU A 68 -3.93 -8.29 6.94
CA LEU A 68 -3.91 -7.76 5.57
C LEU A 68 -4.00 -6.23 5.53
N ASP A 69 -4.70 -5.58 6.46
CA ASP A 69 -4.87 -4.12 6.46
C ASP A 69 -3.50 -3.40 6.52
N PRO A 70 -2.63 -3.62 7.54
CA PRO A 70 -1.33 -2.95 7.60
C PRO A 70 -0.36 -3.38 6.49
N LEU A 71 -0.51 -4.62 6.01
CA LEU A 71 0.33 -5.18 4.96
C LEU A 71 0.00 -4.53 3.61
N SER A 72 -1.28 -4.48 3.26
CA SER A 72 -1.76 -3.86 2.02
C SER A 72 -1.42 -2.38 1.99
N ASP A 73 -1.58 -1.68 3.11
CA ASP A 73 -1.32 -0.25 3.20
C ASP A 73 0.16 0.08 2.95
N LYS A 74 1.08 -0.67 3.57
CA LYS A 74 2.51 -0.48 3.36
C LYS A 74 3.01 -0.95 2.00
N LEU A 75 2.59 -2.13 1.56
CA LEU A 75 3.04 -2.67 0.28
C LEU A 75 2.58 -1.78 -0.87
N PHE A 76 1.37 -1.23 -0.80
CA PHE A 76 0.78 -0.46 -1.89
C PHE A 76 1.64 0.74 -2.29
N TYR A 77 2.02 1.61 -1.35
CA TYR A 77 2.82 2.77 -1.71
C TYR A 77 4.32 2.43 -1.85
N LEU A 78 4.87 1.50 -1.05
CA LEU A 78 6.30 1.17 -1.11
C LEU A 78 6.69 0.54 -2.44
N VAL A 79 5.90 -0.43 -2.92
CA VAL A 79 6.19 -1.14 -4.17
C VAL A 79 6.08 -0.19 -5.36
N VAL A 80 5.07 0.69 -5.37
CA VAL A 80 4.91 1.68 -6.44
C VAL A 80 6.06 2.69 -6.43
N MET A 81 6.47 3.16 -5.25
CA MET A 81 7.61 4.09 -5.13
C MET A 81 8.92 3.47 -5.68
N VAL A 82 9.17 2.20 -5.38
CA VAL A 82 10.34 1.47 -5.91
C VAL A 82 10.23 1.25 -7.41
N ALA A 83 9.04 0.90 -7.91
CA ALA A 83 8.82 0.71 -9.34
C ALA A 83 9.04 1.99 -10.16
N LEU A 84 8.72 3.16 -9.59
CA LEU A 84 9.00 4.46 -10.22
C LEU A 84 10.51 4.73 -10.44
N LEU A 85 11.40 4.08 -9.69
CA LEU A 85 12.85 4.19 -9.89
C LEU A 85 13.34 3.46 -11.14
N GLN A 86 12.58 2.47 -11.62
CA GLN A 86 12.98 1.63 -12.75
C GLN A 86 12.61 2.22 -14.11
N LEU A 87 11.70 3.21 -14.15
CA LEU A 87 11.29 3.91 -15.36
C LEU A 87 12.50 4.53 -16.10
N GLN A 88 12.42 4.59 -17.43
CA GLN A 88 13.45 5.24 -18.25
C GLN A 88 13.58 6.73 -17.89
N GLY A 89 14.66 7.04 -17.17
CA GLY A 89 14.96 8.36 -16.61
C GLY A 89 14.40 8.54 -15.19
N PRO A 90 15.17 9.09 -14.24
CA PRO A 90 14.71 9.27 -12.87
C PRO A 90 13.58 10.30 -12.80
N ARG A 91 12.32 9.82 -12.82
CA ARG A 91 11.12 10.62 -12.54
C ARG A 91 11.10 11.08 -11.08
N VAL A 92 11.71 10.28 -10.21
CA VAL A 92 11.89 10.55 -8.78
C VAL A 92 13.36 10.27 -8.44
N PRO A 93 14.05 11.17 -7.72
CA PRO A 93 15.39 10.91 -7.26
C PRO A 93 15.45 9.71 -6.30
N ALA A 94 16.40 8.79 -6.50
CA ALA A 94 16.55 7.60 -5.66
C ALA A 94 16.74 7.93 -4.17
N TRP A 95 17.40 9.05 -3.85
CA TRP A 95 17.59 9.48 -2.47
C TRP A 95 16.25 9.80 -1.77
N LEU A 96 15.25 10.33 -2.50
CA LEU A 96 13.95 10.65 -1.94
C LEU A 96 13.20 9.37 -1.56
N VAL A 97 13.23 8.37 -2.44
CA VAL A 97 12.65 7.04 -2.17
C VAL A 97 13.32 6.39 -0.97
N MET A 98 14.65 6.47 -0.87
CA MET A 98 15.40 5.94 0.27
C MET A 98 15.06 6.64 1.59
N VAL A 99 14.89 7.97 1.59
CA VAL A 99 14.47 8.72 2.80
C VAL A 99 13.08 8.29 3.25
N VAL A 100 12.12 8.15 2.32
CA VAL A 100 10.76 7.72 2.65
C VAL A 100 10.74 6.28 3.19
N LEU A 101 11.45 5.36 2.53
CA LEU A 101 11.61 3.96 2.97
C LEU A 101 12.19 3.88 4.39
N THR A 102 13.29 4.60 4.62
CA THR A 102 13.98 4.60 5.91
C THR A 102 13.07 5.16 6.99
N ARG A 103 12.43 6.31 6.75
CA ARG A 103 11.48 6.93 7.69
C ARG A 103 10.39 5.94 8.09
N GLU A 104 9.80 5.24 7.13
CA GLU A 104 8.71 4.31 7.45
C GLU A 104 9.20 3.11 8.26
N MET A 105 10.30 2.49 7.85
CA MET A 105 10.90 1.36 8.56
C MET A 105 11.27 1.76 9.99
N THR A 106 11.87 2.94 10.17
CA THR A 106 12.24 3.48 11.49
C THR A 106 11.03 3.74 12.37
N ILE A 107 10.00 4.45 11.88
CA ILE A 107 8.79 4.73 12.68
C ILE A 107 8.07 3.42 13.05
N THR A 108 7.97 2.49 12.10
CA THR A 108 7.36 1.17 12.35
C THR A 108 8.15 0.38 13.37
N GLY A 109 9.48 0.31 13.23
CA GLY A 109 10.36 -0.45 14.12
C GLY A 109 10.40 0.13 15.53
N LEU A 110 10.52 1.46 15.65
CA LEU A 110 10.45 2.14 16.95
C LEU A 110 9.12 1.88 17.64
N ARG A 111 8.01 1.92 16.89
CA ARG A 111 6.69 1.60 17.44
C ARG A 111 6.60 0.15 17.91
N SER A 112 7.14 -0.82 17.14
CA SER A 112 7.11 -2.22 17.58
C SER A 112 7.93 -2.46 18.84
N ILE A 113 9.07 -1.77 18.98
CA ILE A 113 9.91 -1.83 20.19
C ILE A 113 9.19 -1.17 21.38
N ALA A 114 8.57 0.00 21.18
CA ALA A 114 7.80 0.66 22.24
C ALA A 114 6.62 -0.20 22.72
N MET A 115 5.95 -0.90 21.79
CA MET A 115 4.87 -1.83 22.11
C MET A 115 5.36 -3.04 22.92
N SER A 116 6.58 -3.56 22.67
CA SER A 116 7.15 -4.64 23.50
C SER A 116 7.51 -4.20 24.92
N GLU A 117 7.79 -2.91 25.12
CA GLU A 117 8.10 -2.29 26.42
C GLU A 117 6.83 -1.77 27.16
N GLY A 118 5.63 -2.01 26.62
CA GLY A 118 4.36 -1.58 27.23
C GLY A 118 4.01 -0.10 27.06
N ILE A 119 4.81 0.65 26.29
CA ILE A 119 4.54 2.05 25.96
C ILE A 119 3.72 2.10 24.66
N VAL A 120 2.41 2.34 24.79
CA VAL A 120 1.51 2.49 23.64
C VAL A 120 1.64 3.91 23.08
N ILE A 121 2.41 4.06 22.01
CA ILE A 121 2.46 5.31 21.23
C ILE A 121 1.27 5.29 20.28
N ALA A 122 0.23 6.09 20.59
CA ALA A 122 -0.93 6.26 19.73
C ALA A 122 -0.52 6.83 18.35
N ALA A 123 -1.21 6.35 17.31
CA ALA A 123 -0.97 6.71 15.91
C ALA A 123 -1.38 8.15 15.60
#